data_AF-A0A1G3PKF3-F1
#
_entry.id   AF-A0A1G3PKF3-F1
#
_cell.length_a   1.000
_cell.length_b   1.000
_cell.length_c   1.000
_cell.angle_alpha   90.00
_cell.angle_beta   90.00
_cell.angle_gamma   90.00
#
_symmetry.space_group_name_H-M   'P 1'
#
loop_
_entity.id
_entity.type
_entity.pdbx_description
1 polymer ?
#
loop_
_entity_poly.entity_id
_entity_poly.type
_entity_poly.pdbx_seq_one_letter_code
_entity_poly.pdbx_strand_id
1 'polypeptide(L)'
;MKIMRSFIPLSILAVLTFVACQSETVPDKTGLIGNEPAKPAADKPFRVEEGQTKIYGGMEIKIERIVEAFFQTEKGFSEQTQVDVTIKKDGKTVNWDAVYGSATNIFGYEIKVKDCATGTSDWRSFADFLFIKK
;
A
#
# COMPACT_ATOMS: atom_id res chain seq x y z
N MET A 1 -57.01 -18.97 16.05
CA MET A 1 -56.09 -18.13 15.25
C MET A 1 -54.68 -18.68 15.41
N LYS A 2 -54.08 -19.22 14.35
CA LYS A 2 -52.69 -19.70 14.34
C LYS A 2 -51.79 -18.58 13.82
N ILE A 3 -50.85 -18.12 14.65
CA ILE A 3 -49.80 -17.17 14.26
C ILE A 3 -48.84 -17.92 13.33
N MET A 4 -48.84 -17.58 12.04
CA MET A 4 -47.79 -17.99 11.11
C MET A 4 -46.47 -17.31 11.53
N ARG A 5 -45.49 -18.11 11.97
CA ARG A 5 -44.11 -17.65 12.11
C ARG A 5 -43.50 -17.62 10.71
N SER A 6 -43.38 -16.42 10.15
CA SER A 6 -42.65 -16.20 8.89
C SER A 6 -41.18 -16.54 9.12
N PHE A 7 -40.72 -17.64 8.52
CA PHE A 7 -39.31 -17.98 8.45
C PHE A 7 -38.71 -17.17 7.31
N ILE A 8 -37.99 -16.11 7.64
CA ILE A 8 -37.15 -15.41 6.66
C ILE A 8 -36.00 -16.36 6.31
N PRO A 9 -35.84 -16.76 5.03
CA PRO A 9 -34.75 -17.64 4.64
C PRO A 9 -33.40 -16.96 4.90
N LEU A 10 -32.52 -17.66 5.62
CA LEU A 10 -31.16 -17.21 5.98
C LEU A 10 -30.25 -16.87 4.78
N SER A 11 -30.69 -17.14 3.55
CA SER A 11 -29.93 -16.88 2.33
C SER A 11 -29.81 -15.40 1.95
N ILE A 12 -30.58 -14.51 2.57
CA ILE A 12 -30.57 -13.06 2.26
C ILE A 12 -29.61 -12.28 3.18
N LEU A 13 -29.15 -12.87 4.30
CA LEU A 13 -28.23 -12.21 5.23
C LEU A 13 -26.74 -12.38 4.88
N ALA A 14 -26.41 -12.94 3.72
CA ALA A 14 -25.04 -13.21 3.29
C ALA A 14 -24.47 -12.21 2.25
N VAL A 15 -25.15 -11.07 2.03
CA VAL A 15 -24.76 -10.10 0.98
C VAL A 15 -24.05 -8.86 1.51
N LEU A 16 -23.96 -8.67 2.83
CA LEU A 16 -23.35 -7.45 3.37
C LEU A 16 -22.14 -7.81 4.22
N THR A 17 -21.01 -7.20 3.85
CA THR A 17 -19.72 -7.15 4.55
C THR A 17 -18.65 -8.18 4.19
N PHE A 18 -18.39 -8.37 2.89
CA PHE A 18 -16.99 -8.32 2.46
C PHE A 18 -16.69 -6.86 2.12
N VAL A 19 -16.46 -6.05 3.16
CA VAL A 19 -15.70 -4.82 2.99
C VAL A 19 -14.27 -5.28 2.76
N ALA A 20 -13.99 -5.72 1.54
CA ALA A 20 -12.64 -5.88 1.06
C ALA A 20 -11.98 -4.53 1.27
N CYS A 21 -10.90 -4.52 2.03
CA CYS A 21 -9.99 -3.40 2.07
C CYS A 21 -9.54 -3.17 0.62
N GLN A 22 -10.20 -2.24 -0.08
CA GLN A 22 -9.85 -1.83 -1.43
C GLN A 22 -8.54 -1.05 -1.30
N SER A 23 -7.43 -1.78 -1.23
CA SER A 23 -6.11 -1.19 -1.48
C SER A 23 -6.14 -0.74 -2.94
N GLU A 24 -6.26 0.58 -3.15
CA GLU A 24 -6.46 1.25 -4.45
C GLU A 24 -5.37 0.96 -5.49
N THR A 25 -4.33 0.26 -5.08
CA THR A 25 -3.09 0.01 -5.80
C THR A 25 -2.87 -1.48 -6.08
N VAL A 26 -3.67 -2.38 -5.49
CA VAL A 26 -3.70 -3.78 -5.91
C VAL A 26 -4.48 -3.86 -7.22
N PRO A 27 -3.88 -4.31 -8.34
CA PRO A 27 -4.66 -4.53 -9.55
C PRO A 27 -5.69 -5.61 -9.25
N ASP A 28 -6.97 -5.29 -9.47
CA ASP A 28 -8.02 -6.29 -9.47
C ASP A 28 -7.60 -7.41 -10.43
N LYS A 29 -7.68 -8.67 -9.96
CA LYS A 29 -7.40 -9.87 -10.76
C LYS A 29 -8.41 -10.06 -11.92
N THR A 30 -9.15 -9.03 -12.29
CA THR A 30 -9.96 -8.96 -13.50
C THR A 30 -9.18 -8.17 -14.54
N GLY A 31 -8.26 -8.86 -15.23
CA GLY A 31 -7.62 -8.29 -16.40
C GLY A 31 -8.67 -7.96 -17.44
N LEU A 32 -8.94 -6.67 -17.65
CA LEU A 32 -9.68 -6.14 -18.79
C LEU A 32 -9.31 -4.67 -19.02
N ILE A 33 -8.75 -4.43 -20.21
CA ILE A 33 -8.72 -3.17 -20.96
C ILE A 33 -7.64 -2.16 -20.54
N GLY A 34 -6.69 -1.97 -21.46
CA GLY A 34 -5.55 -1.09 -21.30
C GLY A 34 -5.90 0.39 -21.20
N ASN A 35 -4.92 1.14 -20.73
CA ASN A 35 -4.57 2.49 -21.17
C ASN A 35 -3.18 2.80 -20.60
N GLU A 36 -2.39 3.56 -21.36
CA GLU A 36 -1.08 4.09 -20.99
C GLU A 36 -1.01 4.62 -19.54
N PRO A 37 0.19 4.66 -18.92
CA PRO A 37 0.32 5.10 -17.53
C PRO A 37 -0.09 6.57 -17.40
N ALA A 38 -1.32 6.79 -16.94
CA ALA A 38 -1.79 8.09 -16.54
C ALA A 38 -0.91 8.58 -15.37
N LYS A 39 -0.37 9.79 -15.51
CA LYS A 39 0.31 10.51 -14.44
C LYS A 39 -0.57 10.44 -13.17
N PRO A 40 -0.07 9.93 -12.03
CA PRO A 40 -0.89 9.80 -10.83
C PRO A 40 -1.49 11.17 -10.50
N ALA A 41 -2.82 11.21 -10.35
CA ALA A 41 -3.48 12.35 -9.74
C ALA A 41 -2.81 12.61 -8.38
N ALA A 42 -2.62 13.88 -8.02
CA ALA A 42 -2.29 14.24 -6.64
C ALA A 42 -3.32 13.54 -5.74
N ASP A 43 -2.84 12.87 -4.70
CA ASP A 43 -3.61 12.07 -3.73
C ASP A 43 -3.84 10.58 -4.02
N LYS A 44 -3.42 10.05 -5.18
CA LYS A 44 -3.42 8.58 -5.38
C LYS A 44 -2.14 7.93 -4.88
N PRO A 45 -2.20 6.73 -4.25
CA PRO A 45 -1.00 6.05 -3.78
C PRO A 45 -0.09 5.68 -4.97
N PHE A 46 1.19 5.99 -4.84
CA PHE A 46 2.22 5.69 -5.80
C PHE A 46 2.94 4.41 -5.39
N ARG A 47 2.59 3.30 -6.05
CA ARG A 47 3.19 1.98 -5.77
C ARG A 47 4.58 1.86 -6.33
N VAL A 48 5.54 1.46 -5.52
CA VAL A 48 6.88 1.01 -5.95
C VAL A 48 7.08 -0.43 -5.48
N GLU A 49 7.57 -1.30 -6.37
CA GLU A 49 7.92 -2.67 -6.01
C GLU A 49 9.37 -2.72 -5.52
N GLU A 50 9.66 -3.68 -4.65
CA GLU A 50 11.01 -3.95 -4.17
C GLU A 50 11.98 -4.21 -5.34
N GLY A 51 13.13 -3.54 -5.29
CA GLY A 51 14.15 -3.56 -6.34
C GLY A 51 13.83 -2.70 -7.56
N GLN A 52 12.64 -2.10 -7.67
CA GLN A 52 12.30 -1.20 -8.77
C GLN A 52 12.59 0.26 -8.44
N THR A 53 13.01 1.00 -9.46
CA THR A 53 13.07 2.46 -9.45
C THR A 53 11.87 3.02 -10.21
N LYS A 54 11.15 3.95 -9.60
CA LYS A 54 10.08 4.72 -10.27
C LYS A 54 10.27 6.22 -10.06
N ILE A 55 9.71 7.02 -10.96
CA ILE A 55 9.92 8.48 -10.96
C ILE A 55 8.65 9.21 -10.56
N TYR A 56 8.74 10.12 -9.59
CA TYR A 56 7.66 11.02 -9.18
C TYR A 56 8.19 12.43 -8.89
N GLY A 57 7.58 13.47 -9.47
CA GLY A 57 7.97 14.87 -9.16
C GLY A 57 9.43 15.21 -9.46
N GLY A 58 10.04 14.50 -10.42
CA GLY A 58 11.47 14.59 -10.74
C GLY A 58 12.39 13.87 -9.76
N MET A 59 11.85 13.10 -8.81
CA MET A 59 12.59 12.24 -7.91
C MET A 59 12.58 10.80 -8.44
N GLU A 60 13.75 10.16 -8.50
CA GLU A 60 13.88 8.71 -8.66
C GLU A 60 13.74 8.06 -7.28
N ILE A 61 12.70 7.25 -7.10
CA ILE A 61 12.41 6.54 -5.85
C ILE A 61 12.64 5.05 -6.09
N LYS A 62 13.52 4.46 -5.31
CA LYS A 62 13.81 3.03 -5.35
C LYS A 62 13.56 2.43 -3.99
N ILE A 63 12.76 1.36 -3.94
CA ILE A 63 12.73 0.49 -2.75
C ILE A 63 13.90 -0.47 -2.88
N GLU A 64 14.86 -0.37 -1.97
CA GLU A 64 15.98 -1.30 -1.91
C GLU A 64 15.54 -2.63 -1.31
N ARG A 65 14.74 -2.57 -0.24
CA ARG A 65 14.31 -3.75 0.50
C ARG A 65 13.03 -3.48 1.29
N ILE A 66 12.21 -4.51 1.49
CA ILE A 66 11.11 -4.52 2.45
C ILE A 66 11.35 -5.64 3.46
N VAL A 67 11.25 -5.32 4.75
CA VAL A 67 11.45 -6.27 5.85
C VAL A 67 10.26 -6.23 6.78
N GLU A 68 9.59 -7.36 6.95
CA GLU A 68 8.64 -7.56 8.04
C GLU A 68 9.34 -8.19 9.24
N ALA A 69 9.17 -7.56 10.40
CA ALA A 69 9.65 -8.04 11.68
C ALA A 69 8.47 -8.36 12.60
N PHE A 70 8.44 -9.58 13.11
CA PHE A 70 7.51 -10.02 14.14
C PHE A 70 8.23 -10.01 15.49
N PHE A 71 7.67 -9.32 16.48
CA PHE A 71 8.23 -9.28 17.82
C PHE A 71 7.17 -9.62 18.87
N GLN A 72 7.61 -10.35 19.88
CA GLN A 72 6.79 -10.70 21.02
C GLN A 72 6.84 -9.54 22.03
N THR A 73 5.68 -9.00 22.36
CA THR A 73 5.47 -8.00 23.40
C THR A 73 4.78 -8.65 24.61
N GLU A 74 4.74 -7.95 25.73
CA GLU A 74 3.99 -8.39 26.93
C GLU A 74 2.50 -8.63 26.65
N LYS A 75 1.95 -8.00 25.60
CA LYS A 75 0.54 -8.07 25.21
C LYS A 75 0.27 -9.04 24.05
N GLY A 76 1.29 -9.75 23.56
CA GLY A 76 1.17 -10.68 22.43
C GLY A 76 2.14 -10.35 21.29
N PHE A 77 1.83 -10.80 20.07
CA PHE A 77 2.66 -10.54 18.89
C PHE A 77 2.35 -9.18 18.27
N SER A 78 3.39 -8.46 17.87
CA SER A 78 3.30 -7.23 17.09
C SER A 78 4.12 -7.39 15.81
N GLU A 79 3.68 -6.71 14.76
CA GLU A 79 4.29 -6.70 13.44
C GLU A 79 4.75 -5.29 13.10
N GLN A 80 5.93 -5.18 12.49
CA GLN A 80 6.44 -3.93 11.95
C GLN A 80 7.06 -4.18 10.58
N THR A 81 6.58 -3.43 9.59
CA THR A 81 7.16 -3.42 8.25
C THR A 81 8.08 -2.21 8.10
N GLN A 82 9.33 -2.48 7.76
CA GLN A 82 10.34 -1.50 7.39
C GLN A 82 10.59 -1.55 5.88
N VAL A 83 10.75 -0.38 5.28
CA VAL A 83 11.00 -0.17 3.85
C VAL A 83 12.24 0.70 3.72
N ASP A 84 13.29 0.15 3.12
CA ASP A 84 14.53 0.89 2.86
C ASP A 84 14.38 1.56 1.49
N VAL A 85 14.35 2.90 1.48
CA VAL A 85 14.05 3.71 0.29
C VAL A 85 15.23 4.60 -0.07
N THR A 86 15.68 4.52 -1.32
CA THR A 86 16.63 5.47 -1.91
C THR A 86 15.87 6.47 -2.78
N ILE A 87 16.01 7.77 -2.49
CA ILE A 87 15.40 8.85 -3.27
C ILE A 87 16.48 9.75 -3.86
N LYS A 88 16.50 9.90 -5.17
CA LYS A 88 17.46 10.74 -5.89
C LYS A 88 16.77 11.88 -6.62
N LYS A 89 17.34 13.08 -6.57
CA LYS A 89 16.91 14.23 -7.37
C LYS A 89 18.06 15.19 -7.58
N ASP A 90 18.26 15.63 -8.82
CA ASP A 90 19.28 16.63 -9.19
C ASP A 90 20.69 16.28 -8.66
N GLY A 91 21.07 14.99 -8.73
CA GLY A 91 22.34 14.48 -8.25
C GLY A 91 22.46 14.29 -6.73
N LYS A 92 21.46 14.71 -5.94
CA LYS A 92 21.39 14.45 -4.49
C LYS A 92 20.71 13.12 -4.23
N THR A 93 21.23 12.36 -3.26
CA THR A 93 20.66 11.08 -2.82
C THR A 93 20.28 11.17 -1.35
N VAL A 94 19.08 10.69 -1.01
CA VAL A 94 18.58 10.52 0.36
C VAL A 94 18.24 9.06 0.55
N ASN A 95 18.82 8.43 1.55
CA ASN A 95 18.41 7.10 1.99
C ASN A 95 17.47 7.28 3.18
N TRP A 96 16.33 6.61 3.14
CA TRP A 96 15.29 6.71 4.15
C TRP A 96 14.81 5.32 4.55
N ASP A 97 15.05 4.97 5.81
CA ASP A 97 14.53 3.77 6.44
C ASP A 97 13.12 4.09 6.97
N ALA A 98 12.12 3.78 6.16
CA ALA A 98 10.73 4.11 6.43
C ALA A 98 10.04 2.97 7.18
N VAL A 99 9.24 3.30 8.19
CA VAL A 99 8.32 2.35 8.83
C VAL A 99 6.93 2.57 8.25
N TYR A 100 6.10 1.53 8.18
CA TYR A 100 4.69 1.67 7.84
C TYR A 100 4.02 2.83 8.63
N GLY A 101 3.29 3.69 7.93
CA GLY A 101 2.64 4.88 8.49
C GLY A 101 3.56 6.07 8.79
N SER A 102 4.88 5.93 8.63
CA SER A 102 5.81 7.03 8.82
C SER A 102 5.75 8.04 7.67
N ALA A 103 6.16 9.27 7.97
CA ALA A 103 6.21 10.38 7.04
C ALA A 103 7.56 11.10 7.13
N THR A 104 8.06 11.60 6.02
CA THR A 104 9.28 12.42 5.96
C THR A 104 9.11 13.59 5.01
N ASN A 105 9.97 14.62 5.11
CA ASN A 105 9.99 15.75 4.19
C ASN A 105 11.27 15.71 3.35
N ILE A 106 11.13 15.49 2.04
CA ILE A 106 12.26 15.35 1.11
C ILE A 106 11.95 16.15 -0.16
N PHE A 107 12.90 17.00 -0.58
CA PHE A 107 12.83 17.77 -1.83
C PHE A 107 11.52 18.55 -2.08
N GLY A 108 10.92 19.09 -1.01
CA GLY A 108 9.66 19.87 -1.09
C GLY A 108 8.38 19.02 -1.07
N TYR A 109 8.50 17.71 -0.80
CA TYR A 109 7.38 16.81 -0.62
C TYR A 109 7.34 16.26 0.80
N GLU A 110 6.15 16.15 1.38
CA GLU A 110 5.88 15.20 2.45
C GLU A 110 5.59 13.84 1.82
N ILE A 111 6.39 12.84 2.15
CA ILE A 111 6.29 11.48 1.63
C ILE A 111 5.83 10.59 2.77
N LYS A 112 4.69 9.92 2.61
CA LYS A 112 4.13 8.99 3.59
C LYS A 112 4.08 7.58 3.05
N VAL A 113 4.46 6.60 3.86
CA VAL A 113 4.20 5.19 3.56
C VAL A 113 2.77 4.85 3.95
N LYS A 114 1.94 4.50 2.98
CA LYS A 114 0.50 4.23 3.15
C LYS A 114 0.17 2.76 3.29
N ASP A 115 0.79 1.94 2.47
CA ASP A 115 0.60 0.50 2.45
C ASP A 115 1.94 -0.19 2.19
N CYS A 116 2.11 -1.37 2.77
CA CYS A 116 3.27 -2.23 2.54
C CYS A 116 2.78 -3.66 2.49
N ALA A 117 3.27 -4.43 1.53
CA ALA A 117 3.06 -5.86 1.54
C ALA A 117 4.35 -6.57 1.15
N THR A 118 4.70 -7.61 1.91
CA THR A 118 5.75 -8.55 1.50
C THR A 118 5.17 -9.65 0.62
N GLY A 119 5.91 -9.99 -0.43
CA GLY A 119 5.50 -11.03 -1.35
C GLY A 119 5.72 -12.45 -0.82
N THR A 120 4.79 -13.37 -1.09
CA THR A 120 4.92 -14.83 -0.93
C THR A 120 5.00 -15.50 -2.31
N SER A 121 6.13 -16.12 -2.64
CA SER A 121 6.48 -16.93 -3.83
C SER A 121 6.19 -16.38 -5.25
N ASP A 122 5.07 -15.69 -5.50
CA ASP A 122 4.61 -15.28 -6.85
C ASP A 122 4.43 -13.76 -7.01
N TRP A 123 4.51 -12.99 -5.93
CA TRP A 123 4.40 -11.53 -5.90
C TRP A 123 5.68 -10.93 -5.35
N ARG A 124 6.11 -9.78 -5.91
CA ARG A 124 7.21 -8.99 -5.35
C ARG A 124 6.65 -8.11 -4.25
N SER A 125 7.41 -7.94 -3.17
CA SER A 125 7.04 -6.99 -2.12
C SER A 125 6.87 -5.58 -2.71
N PHE A 126 5.98 -4.77 -2.14
CA PHE A 126 5.77 -3.40 -2.58
C PHE A 126 5.46 -2.48 -1.41
N ALA A 127 5.66 -1.18 -1.63
CA ALA A 127 5.14 -0.14 -0.76
C ALA A 127 4.42 0.94 -1.58
N ASP A 128 3.35 1.47 -1.01
CA ASP A 128 2.57 2.57 -1.56
C ASP A 128 2.92 3.86 -0.85
N PHE A 129 3.30 4.86 -1.63
CA PHE A 129 3.68 6.18 -1.11
C PHE A 129 2.63 7.22 -1.44
N LEU A 130 2.33 8.10 -0.48
CA LEU A 130 1.58 9.32 -0.72
C LEU A 130 2.54 10.51 -0.74
N PHE A 131 2.55 11.26 -1.84
CA PHE A 131 3.36 12.45 -2.00
C PHE A 131 2.49 13.70 -1.92
N ILE A 132 2.74 14.54 -0.93
CA ILE A 132 2.01 15.80 -0.70
C ILE A 132 2.99 16.94 -0.92
N LYS A 133 2.71 17.81 -1.90
CA LYS A 133 3.56 18.96 -2.20
C LYS A 133 3.46 19.99 -1.07
N LYS A 134 4.61 20.43 -0.53
CA LYS A 134 4.70 21.54 0.44
C LYS A 134 5.06 22.85 -0.24
#